data_AF-A0A2X2K045-F1
#
_entry.id   AF-A0A2X2K045-F1
#
_cell.length_a   1.000
_cell.length_b   1.000
_cell.length_c   1.000
_cell.angle_alpha   90.00
_cell.angle_beta   90.00
_cell.angle_gamma   90.00
#
_symmetry.space_group_name_H-M   'P 1'
#
loop_
_entity.id
_entity.type
_entity.pdbx_description
1 polymer ?
#
loop_
_entity_poly.entity_id
_entity_poly.type
_entity_poly.pdbx_seq_one_letter_code
_entity_poly.pdbx_strand_id
1 'polypeptide(L)'
;MNIKQLALKIYSEEDKTLEIDVRDEGEVTASDITHDSDVEILNPELKIATVSKGGHLKIRLVANKGRGYALAEQNNTSDLPLV
;
A
#
# COMPACT_ATOMS: atom_id res chain seq x y z
N MET A 1 9.67 -6.54 4.36
CA MET A 1 8.54 -5.93 3.64
C MET A 1 8.45 -4.49 4.11
N ASN A 2 8.60 -3.51 3.22
CA ASN A 2 8.95 -2.13 3.60
C ASN A 2 7.78 -1.14 3.48
N ILE A 3 6.54 -1.62 3.61
CA ILE A 3 5.32 -0.82 3.41
C ILE A 3 5.27 0.42 4.32
N LYS A 4 5.88 0.39 5.51
CA LYS A 4 5.95 1.56 6.42
C LYS A 4 6.80 2.72 5.89
N GLN A 5 7.66 2.49 4.90
CA GLN A 5 8.48 3.54 4.27
C GLN A 5 7.77 4.20 3.09
N LEU A 6 6.57 3.73 2.72
CA LEU A 6 5.79 4.27 1.62
C LEU A 6 5.32 5.69 1.97
N ALA A 7 5.73 6.68 1.17
CA ALA A 7 5.38 8.06 1.34
C ALA A 7 4.22 8.38 0.40
N LEU A 8 3.04 8.60 0.99
CA LEU A 8 1.80 8.86 0.27
C LEU A 8 1.32 10.28 0.60
N LYS A 9 0.81 10.98 -0.40
CA LYS A 9 0.12 12.24 -0.22
C LYS A 9 -1.33 12.07 -0.66
N ILE A 10 -2.25 12.25 0.29
CA ILE A 10 -3.69 12.10 0.05
C ILE A 10 -4.32 13.49 0.08
N TYR A 11 -4.96 13.87 -1.01
CA TYR A 11 -5.65 15.15 -1.15
C TYR A 11 -7.04 15.13 -0.52
N SER A 12 -7.74 13.98 -0.59
CA SER A 12 -9.04 13.78 0.06
C SER A 12 -8.93 13.55 1.59
N GLU A 13 -10.04 13.74 2.29
CA GLU A 13 -10.20 13.43 3.72
C GLU A 13 -10.80 12.03 3.96
N GLU A 14 -11.25 11.37 2.89
CA GLU A 14 -11.81 10.02 2.93
C GLU A 14 -10.74 8.92 2.89
N ASP A 15 -11.10 7.73 3.36
CA ASP A 15 -10.30 6.52 3.17
C ASP A 15 -10.07 6.24 1.68
N LYS A 16 -8.80 6.06 1.29
CA LYS A 16 -8.43 5.67 -0.06
C LYS A 16 -7.91 4.25 -0.06
N THR A 17 -8.46 3.43 -0.95
CA THR A 17 -7.99 2.06 -1.14
C THR A 17 -6.90 2.05 -2.20
N LEU A 18 -5.75 1.47 -1.88
CA LEU A 18 -4.69 1.18 -2.82
C LEU A 18 -4.63 -0.32 -3.06
N GLU A 19 -4.36 -0.73 -4.29
CA GLU A 19 -4.28 -2.16 -4.64
C GLU A 19 -2.97 -2.44 -5.40
N ILE A 20 -2.37 -3.58 -5.12
CA ILE A 20 -1.20 -4.12 -5.82
C ILE A 20 -1.63 -5.47 -6.37
N ASP A 21 -1.66 -5.65 -7.68
CA ASP A 21 -1.88 -6.94 -8.36
C ASP A 21 -0.75 -7.17 -9.36
N VAL A 22 0.33 -7.80 -8.90
CA VAL A 22 1.48 -8.12 -9.76
C VAL A 22 1.60 -9.63 -9.93
N ARG A 23 1.60 -10.08 -11.19
CA ARG A 23 1.69 -11.50 -11.58
C ARG A 23 3.00 -11.87 -12.25
N ASP A 24 3.79 -10.86 -12.61
CA ASP A 24 5.05 -11.05 -13.29
C ASP A 24 6.18 -11.32 -12.29
N GLU A 25 7.16 -12.11 -12.74
CA GLU A 25 8.38 -12.33 -11.98
C GLU A 25 9.22 -11.04 -11.96
N GLY A 26 9.59 -10.56 -10.78
CA GLY A 26 10.34 -9.32 -10.68
C GLY A 26 10.21 -8.57 -9.37
N GLU A 27 10.79 -7.38 -9.35
CA GLU A 27 10.72 -6.46 -8.22
C GLU A 27 9.44 -5.62 -8.33
N VAL A 28 8.64 -5.65 -7.27
CA VAL A 28 7.44 -4.81 -7.13
C VAL A 28 7.85 -3.53 -6.43
N THR A 29 7.63 -2.41 -7.10
CA THR A 29 7.95 -1.08 -6.59
C THR A 29 6.68 -0.35 -6.16
N ALA A 30 6.83 0.80 -5.51
CA ALA A 30 5.69 1.64 -5.16
C ALA A 30 4.97 2.18 -6.41
N SER A 31 5.65 2.25 -7.56
CA SER A 31 5.03 2.65 -8.83
C SER A 31 3.98 1.66 -9.33
N ASP A 32 4.06 0.39 -8.92
CA ASP A 32 3.13 -0.67 -9.30
C ASP A 32 1.81 -0.62 -8.50
N ILE A 33 1.70 0.29 -7.54
CA ILE A 33 0.51 0.46 -6.72
C ILE A 33 -0.56 1.17 -7.56
N THR A 34 -1.73 0.55 -7.69
CA THR A 34 -2.92 1.18 -8.27
C THR A 34 -3.57 2.08 -7.24
N HIS A 35 -3.78 3.34 -7.61
CA HIS A 35 -4.38 4.37 -6.75
C HIS A 35 -5.23 5.35 -7.56
N ASP A 36 -6.17 6.01 -6.88
CA ASP A 36 -6.98 7.09 -7.45
C ASP A 36 -6.19 8.40 -7.61
N SER A 37 -6.77 9.36 -8.36
CA SER A 37 -6.19 10.70 -8.59
C SER A 37 -6.03 11.54 -7.32
N ASP A 38 -6.74 11.20 -6.24
CA ASP A 38 -6.62 11.87 -4.94
C ASP A 38 -5.40 11.40 -4.14
N VAL A 39 -4.65 10.40 -4.63
CA VAL A 39 -3.47 9.82 -3.98
C VAL A 39 -2.26 10.02 -4.88
N GLU A 40 -1.16 10.46 -4.30
CA GLU A 40 0.11 10.66 -4.97
C GLU A 40 1.22 9.93 -4.21
N ILE A 41 1.98 9.11 -4.94
CA ILE A 41 3.10 8.35 -4.40
C ILE A 41 4.36 9.20 -4.54
N LEU A 42 4.97 9.56 -3.41
CA LEU A 42 6.13 10.46 -3.38
C LEU A 42 7.46 9.72 -3.56
N ASN A 43 7.48 8.40 -3.39
CA ASN A 43 8.66 7.54 -3.54
C ASN A 43 8.39 6.33 -4.45
N PRO A 44 8.16 6.56 -5.76
CA PRO A 44 7.84 5.50 -6.74
C PRO A 44 8.91 4.40 -6.85
N GLU A 45 10.17 4.71 -6.56
CA GLU A 45 11.31 3.80 -6.59
C GLU A 45 11.40 2.84 -5.39
N LEU A 46 10.55 3.04 -4.37
CA LEU A 46 10.59 2.21 -3.16
C LEU A 46 10.25 0.76 -3.51
N LYS A 47 11.20 -0.14 -3.28
CA LYS A 47 10.98 -1.59 -3.39
C LYS A 47 10.04 -2.07 -2.29
N ILE A 48 8.88 -2.61 -2.69
CA ILE A 48 7.86 -3.15 -1.79
C ILE A 48 8.13 -4.63 -1.52
N ALA A 49 8.31 -5.41 -2.58
CA ALA A 49 8.50 -6.85 -2.53
C ALA A 49 9.21 -7.37 -3.79
N THR A 50 9.61 -8.64 -3.79
CA THR A 50 10.06 -9.35 -4.99
C THR A 50 9.14 -10.55 -5.20
N VAL A 51 8.55 -10.68 -6.38
CA VAL A 51 7.73 -11.82 -6.78
C VAL A 51 8.61 -12.84 -7.48
N SER A 52 8.63 -14.06 -6.94
CA SER A 52 9.34 -15.18 -7.56
C SER A 52 8.55 -15.75 -8.73
N LYS A 53 9.22 -16.47 -9.63
CA LYS A 53 8.62 -17.07 -10.83
C LYS A 53 7.37 -17.90 -10.52
N GLY A 54 6.25 -17.55 -11.15
CA GLY A 54 4.95 -18.17 -10.93
C GLY A 54 4.22 -17.71 -9.66
N GLY A 55 4.77 -16.71 -8.95
CA GLY A 55 4.13 -16.07 -7.82
C GLY A 55 3.12 -15.00 -8.26
N HIS A 56 2.11 -14.79 -7.42
CA HIS A 56 1.15 -13.70 -7.57
C HIS A 56 1.12 -12.93 -6.26
N LEU A 57 1.38 -11.63 -6.33
CA LEU A 57 1.28 -10.75 -5.17
C LEU A 57 0.03 -9.89 -5.32
N LYS A 58 -0.96 -10.20 -4.49
CA LYS A 58 -2.16 -9.38 -4.34
C LYS A 58 -2.21 -8.76 -2.96
N ILE A 59 -2.18 -7.43 -2.88
CA ILE A 59 -2.26 -6.68 -1.63
C ILE A 59 -3.31 -5.59 -1.79
N ARG A 60 -4.22 -5.50 -0.83
CA ARG A 60 -5.12 -4.36 -0.68
C ARG A 60 -4.72 -3.58 0.56
N LEU A 61 -4.53 -2.28 0.42
CA LEU A 61 -4.19 -1.35 1.50
C LEU A 61 -5.28 -0.30 1.58
N VAL A 62 -5.62 0.10 2.80
CA VAL A 62 -6.47 1.29 3.03
C VAL A 62 -5.58 2.35 3.67
N ALA A 63 -5.49 3.50 3.02
CA ALA A 63 -4.77 4.65 3.51
C ALA A 63 -5.75 5.76 3.87
N ASN A 64 -5.68 6.21 5.13
CA ASN A 64 -6.43 7.35 5.61
C ASN A 64 -5.49 8.54 5.88
N LYS A 65 -6.00 9.76 5.75
CA LYS A 65 -5.28 10.98 6.09
C LYS A 65 -5.31 11.21 7.61
N GLY A 66 -4.44 10.51 8.33
CA GLY A 66 -4.21 10.72 9.77
C GLY A 66 -3.07 11.71 10.06
N ARG A 67 -3.12 12.39 11.21
CA ARG A 67 -1.95 13.10 11.77
C ARG A 67 -1.32 12.25 12.88
N GLY A 68 -0.01 12.02 12.79
CA GLY A 68 0.76 11.30 13.82
C GLY A 68 1.14 9.87 13.44
N TYR A 69 1.63 9.11 14.40
CA TYR A 69 1.96 7.70 14.26
C TYR A 69 0.84 6.86 14.84
N ALA A 70 0.13 6.11 14.00
CA ALA A 70 -0.89 5.15 14.44
C ALA A 70 -0.23 3.79 14.72
N LEU A 71 -0.44 3.25 15.91
CA LEU A 71 -0.05 1.88 16.25
C LEU A 71 -0.90 0.89 15.45
N ALA A 72 -0.32 -0.25 15.05
CA ALA A 72 -1.05 -1.29 14.33
C ALA A 72 -2.31 -1.76 15.10
N GLU A 73 -2.25 -1.79 16.44
CA GLU A 73 -3.39 -2.09 17.31
C GLU A 73 -4.57 -1.12 17.19
N GLN A 74 -4.33 0.14 16.79
CA GLN A 74 -5.37 1.16 16.58
C GLN A 74 -5.98 1.10 15.18
N ASN A 75 -5.36 0.37 14.23
CA ASN A 75 -5.86 0.17 12.86
C ASN A 75 -6.73 -1.09 12.71
N ASN A 76 -7.09 -1.74 13.82
CA ASN A 76 -8.03 -2.86 13.83
C ASN A 76 -9.47 -2.39 13.55
N THR A 77 -9.74 -1.99 12.31
CA THR A 77 -11.12 -1.90 11.82
C THR A 77 -11.58 -3.33 11.54
N SER A 78 -12.78 -3.68 12.01
CA SER A 78 -13.34 -5.05 12.05
C SER A 78 -13.44 -5.80 10.70
N ASP A 79 -12.99 -5.20 9.59
CA ASP A 79 -12.99 -5.74 8.23
C ASP A 79 -11.62 -6.30 7.78
N LEU A 80 -10.54 -6.04 8.54
CA LEU A 80 -9.22 -6.59 8.23
C LEU A 80 -9.08 -7.99 8.84
N PRO A 81 -8.64 -9.02 8.07
CA PRO A 81 -8.45 -10.35 8.61
C PRO A 81 -7.39 -10.31 9.72
N LEU A 82 -7.82 -10.65 10.93
CA LEU A 82 -6.96 -10.88 12.09
C LEU A 82 -5.94 -11.96 11.71
N VAL A 83 -4.65 -11.61 11.70
CA VAL A 83 -3.53 -12.56 11.74
C VAL A 83 -2.81 -12.45 13.08
#